data_AF-A0A1J0RCA2-F1
#
_entry.id   AF-A0A1J0RCA2-F1
#
_cell.length_a   1.000
_cell.length_b   1.000
_cell.length_c   1.000
_cell.angle_alpha   90.00
_cell.angle_beta   90.00
_cell.angle_gamma   90.00
#
_symmetry.space_group_name_H-M   'P 1'
#
loop_
_entity.id
_entity.type
_entity.pdbx_description
1 polymer ?
#
loop_
_entity_poly.entity_id
_entity_poly.type
_entity_poly.pdbx_seq_one_letter_code
_entity_poly.pdbx_strand_id
1 'polypeptide(L)'
;MNKAFLIALPLLSMAAAETNPNCSITDHNEVYIGELVKKLKIAAILPSVNLKKSKKLKIAELLTTDRKKAAFLQALSDLHQSCQRGDDERTLQAVIGLASKATALAHIAGNSAALTKLAKLKTKADTNAFTKDSGSAVRKRIEVDTAESGIHGGKCTIHSYINGEAPPGAEKALTTWQLSLKALKPDTTAATQGATQAMVCETTNGQCSSSSSGNTAGISSGTLYKTDPAANQQTGKVKPSATPKEWVFHSDKIAHQAAQLDTELSDALTTYATTTDSCEPYNKLDDNNFILRVYKIAKGDDKVTEIPQAERNNIKNIVERSYGKDSSTYEEKI
;
A
#
# COMPACT_ATOMS: atom_id res chain seq x y z
N MET A 1 7.76 19.92 7.66
CA MET A 1 7.89 18.46 7.88
C MET A 1 6.68 18.00 8.68
N ASN A 2 5.77 17.23 8.07
CA ASN A 2 4.52 16.81 8.71
C ASN A 2 4.78 15.76 9.81
N LYS A 3 4.45 16.11 11.05
CA LYS A 3 4.56 15.24 12.24
C LYS A 3 3.73 13.95 12.12
N ALA A 4 2.65 13.97 11.34
CA ALA A 4 1.82 12.79 11.04
C ALA A 4 2.60 11.67 10.32
N PHE A 5 3.53 12.02 9.43
CA PHE A 5 4.30 11.03 8.67
C PHE A 5 5.42 10.39 9.51
N LEU A 6 5.90 11.11 10.53
CA LEU A 6 6.94 10.63 11.45
C LEU A 6 6.43 9.59 12.46
N ILE A 7 5.12 9.54 12.72
CA ILE A 7 4.54 8.62 13.73
C ILE A 7 4.14 7.27 13.11
N ALA A 8 3.86 7.22 11.80
CA ALA A 8 3.49 5.97 11.12
C ALA A 8 4.69 5.18 10.55
N LEU A 9 5.84 5.82 10.34
CA LEU A 9 7.02 5.17 9.75
C LEU A 9 7.91 4.30 10.68
N PRO A 10 7.93 4.41 12.02
CA PRO A 10 8.88 3.64 12.81
C PRO A 10 8.51 2.16 12.95
N LEU A 11 7.35 1.71 12.46
CA LEU A 11 6.99 0.28 12.42
C LEU A 11 7.70 -0.51 11.30
N LEU A 12 8.58 0.13 10.51
CA LEU A 12 9.39 -0.51 9.47
C LEU A 12 10.91 -0.42 9.70
N SER A 13 11.37 -0.03 10.90
CA SER A 13 12.82 0.00 11.17
C SER A 13 13.33 -1.31 11.75
N MET A 14 14.05 -2.09 10.95
CA MET A 14 15.32 -2.73 11.32
C MET A 14 16.06 -3.23 10.06
N ALA A 15 17.00 -2.41 9.57
CA ALA A 15 18.34 -2.78 9.10
C ALA A 15 18.99 -1.57 8.42
N ALA A 16 20.30 -1.38 8.64
CA ALA A 16 21.08 -0.22 8.24
C ALA A 16 21.05 0.04 6.71
N ALA A 17 21.14 1.32 6.36
CA ALA A 17 21.25 1.78 4.99
C ALA A 17 22.64 1.41 4.42
N GLU A 18 22.65 0.61 3.36
CA GLU A 18 23.80 0.42 2.48
C GLU A 18 23.37 0.70 1.04
N THR A 19 24.22 1.42 0.31
CA THR A 19 23.99 1.90 -1.06
C THR A 19 24.19 0.78 -2.10
N ASN A 20 23.11 0.25 -2.69
CA ASN A 20 23.10 -0.40 -4.02
C ASN A 20 21.65 -0.53 -4.58
N PRO A 21 21.38 -0.42 -5.90
CA PRO A 21 20.04 -0.44 -6.49
C PRO A 21 19.56 -1.89 -6.68
N ASN A 22 19.31 -2.61 -5.59
CA ASN A 22 19.16 -4.08 -5.62
C ASN A 22 17.82 -4.61 -6.13
N CYS A 23 16.88 -3.76 -6.54
CA CYS A 23 15.57 -4.19 -7.03
C CYS A 23 15.56 -4.16 -8.55
N SER A 24 15.13 -5.25 -9.16
CA SER A 24 14.93 -5.43 -10.59
C SER A 24 13.45 -5.53 -10.92
N ILE A 25 13.09 -5.43 -12.20
CA ILE A 25 11.69 -5.62 -12.62
C ILE A 25 11.18 -7.04 -12.36
N THR A 26 12.07 -8.02 -12.12
CA THR A 26 11.72 -9.40 -11.77
C THR A 26 11.36 -9.59 -10.30
N ASP A 27 11.66 -8.61 -9.44
CA ASP A 27 11.26 -8.58 -8.02
C ASP A 27 9.83 -8.06 -7.90
N HIS A 28 8.89 -8.77 -8.54
CA HIS A 28 7.53 -8.29 -8.78
C HIS A 28 6.79 -7.86 -7.50
N ASN A 29 6.99 -8.58 -6.40
CA ASN A 29 6.30 -8.34 -5.14
C ASN A 29 6.80 -7.04 -4.50
N GLU A 30 8.11 -6.90 -4.36
CA GLU A 30 8.77 -5.76 -3.74
C GLU A 30 8.59 -4.48 -4.56
N VAL A 31 8.69 -4.58 -5.89
CA VAL A 31 8.45 -3.45 -6.82
C VAL A 31 7.00 -2.98 -6.72
N TYR A 32 6.03 -3.89 -6.79
CA TYR A 32 4.60 -3.54 -6.75
C TYR A 32 4.22 -2.87 -5.42
N ILE A 33 4.62 -3.47 -4.31
CA ILE A 33 4.37 -2.90 -2.97
C ILE A 33 5.12 -1.58 -2.79
N GLY A 34 6.36 -1.49 -3.26
CA GLY A 34 7.17 -0.29 -3.18
C GLY A 34 6.54 0.90 -3.90
N GLU A 35 6.04 0.69 -5.13
CA GLU A 35 5.29 1.72 -5.86
C GLU A 35 3.98 2.10 -5.16
N LEU A 36 3.26 1.12 -4.59
CA LEU A 36 2.03 1.37 -3.84
C LEU A 36 2.30 2.28 -2.63
N VAL A 37 3.35 1.99 -1.86
CA VAL A 37 3.76 2.81 -0.71
C VAL A 37 4.25 4.20 -1.14
N LYS A 38 4.98 4.31 -2.27
CA LYS A 38 5.35 5.62 -2.84
C LYS A 38 4.13 6.45 -3.20
N LYS A 39 3.12 5.85 -3.85
CA LYS A 39 1.86 6.53 -4.20
C LYS A 39 1.11 6.98 -2.94
N LEU A 40 1.04 6.12 -1.91
CA LEU A 40 0.45 6.47 -0.62
C LEU A 40 1.17 7.65 0.05
N LYS A 41 2.50 7.66 0.02
CA LYS A 41 3.31 8.77 0.56
C LYS A 41 3.00 10.10 -0.13
N ILE A 42 2.82 10.09 -1.45
CA ILE A 42 2.45 11.29 -2.20
C ILE A 42 1.03 11.73 -1.84
N ALA A 43 0.08 10.79 -1.76
CA ALA A 43 -1.30 11.06 -1.38
C ALA A 43 -1.40 11.67 0.03
N ALA A 44 -0.54 11.26 0.97
CA ALA A 44 -0.51 11.82 2.33
C ALA A 44 -0.02 13.29 2.42
N ILE A 45 0.44 13.90 1.34
CA ILE A 45 0.91 15.30 1.33
C ILE A 45 -0.27 16.23 1.05
N LEU A 46 -0.78 16.87 2.10
CA LEU A 46 -1.82 17.88 1.96
C LEU A 46 -1.30 19.24 1.47
N PRO A 47 -2.05 19.93 0.60
CA PRO A 47 -1.76 21.31 0.27
C PRO A 47 -2.08 22.23 1.46
N SER A 48 -1.11 23.07 1.86
CA SER A 48 -1.24 24.00 2.99
C SER A 48 -1.98 25.31 2.64
N VAL A 49 -3.03 25.23 1.82
CA VAL A 49 -3.74 26.41 1.28
C VAL A 49 -4.37 27.23 2.40
N ASN A 50 -5.11 26.58 3.29
CA ASN A 50 -5.79 27.23 4.42
C ASN A 50 -4.77 27.84 5.40
N LEU A 51 -3.67 27.14 5.67
CA LEU A 51 -2.58 27.70 6.49
C LEU A 51 -1.95 28.96 5.86
N LYS A 52 -1.74 28.98 4.54
CA LYS A 52 -1.23 30.15 3.82
C LYS A 52 -2.23 31.32 3.87
N LYS A 53 -3.53 31.06 3.66
CA LYS A 53 -4.59 32.07 3.78
C LYS A 53 -4.64 32.67 5.19
N SER A 54 -4.67 31.83 6.22
CA SER A 54 -4.62 32.27 7.63
C SER A 54 -3.43 33.18 7.93
N LYS A 55 -2.22 32.82 7.49
CA LYS A 55 -1.02 33.67 7.67
C LYS A 55 -1.14 35.03 6.97
N LYS A 56 -1.65 35.07 5.74
CA LYS A 56 -1.87 36.33 5.01
C LYS A 56 -2.87 37.22 5.74
N LEU A 57 -3.96 36.65 6.24
CA LEU A 57 -4.99 37.37 7.01
C LEU A 57 -4.45 37.92 8.32
N LYS A 58 -3.60 37.16 9.01
CA LYS A 58 -2.90 37.60 10.23
C LYS A 58 -1.97 38.78 9.96
N ILE A 59 -1.27 38.76 8.83
CA ILE A 59 -0.45 39.90 8.40
C ILE A 59 -1.34 41.12 8.09
N ALA A 60 -2.44 40.94 7.37
CA ALA A 60 -3.38 42.02 7.06
C ALA A 60 -4.03 42.63 8.31
N GLU A 61 -4.36 41.79 9.30
CA GLU A 61 -4.83 42.22 10.63
C GLU A 61 -3.80 43.13 11.32
N LEU A 62 -2.53 42.74 11.33
CA LEU A 62 -1.46 43.52 11.97
C LEU A 62 -1.19 44.85 11.26
N LEU A 63 -1.51 44.94 9.97
CA LEU A 63 -1.28 46.13 9.15
C LEU A 63 -2.47 47.11 9.16
N THR A 64 -3.66 46.69 9.61
CA THR A 64 -4.83 47.56 9.63
C THR A 64 -4.97 48.31 10.94
N THR A 65 -5.35 49.59 10.86
CA THR A 65 -5.60 50.45 12.03
C THR A 65 -7.07 50.41 12.47
N ASP A 66 -7.96 49.86 11.65
CA ASP A 66 -9.38 49.67 11.98
C ASP A 66 -9.54 48.43 12.87
N ARG A 67 -9.87 48.65 14.15
CA ARG A 67 -10.07 47.59 15.14
C ARG A 67 -11.17 46.59 14.75
N LYS A 68 -12.26 47.06 14.13
CA LYS A 68 -13.37 46.20 13.72
C LYS A 68 -12.96 45.34 12.52
N LYS A 69 -12.25 45.94 11.56
CA LYS A 69 -11.66 45.19 10.42
C LYS A 69 -10.63 44.17 10.90
N ALA A 70 -9.74 44.54 11.82
CA ALA A 70 -8.77 43.63 12.43
C ALA A 70 -9.47 42.42 13.07
N ALA A 71 -10.52 42.66 13.86
CA ALA A 71 -11.28 41.58 14.50
C ALA A 71 -11.92 40.61 13.48
N PHE A 72 -12.49 41.13 12.38
CA PHE A 72 -13.02 40.28 11.30
C PHE A 72 -11.93 39.49 10.57
N LEU A 73 -10.76 40.08 10.31
CA LEU A 73 -9.62 39.39 9.69
C LEU A 73 -9.09 38.27 10.59
N GLN A 74 -9.00 38.51 11.91
CA GLN A 74 -8.60 37.49 12.88
C GLN A 74 -9.63 36.35 12.97
N ALA A 75 -10.93 36.65 12.94
CA ALA A 75 -11.97 35.61 12.90
C ALA A 75 -11.88 34.74 11.63
N LEU A 76 -11.60 35.36 10.47
CA LEU A 76 -11.40 34.65 9.21
C LEU A 76 -10.10 33.83 9.21
N SER A 77 -9.03 34.37 9.81
CA SER A 77 -7.76 33.65 10.00
C SER A 77 -7.95 32.39 10.83
N ASP A 78 -8.70 32.50 11.92
CA ASP A 78 -8.98 31.38 12.82
C ASP A 78 -9.92 30.34 12.16
N LEU A 79 -10.86 30.76 11.31
CA LEU A 79 -11.65 29.85 10.48
C LEU A 79 -10.76 29.02 9.55
N HIS A 80 -9.87 29.66 8.78
CA HIS A 80 -8.93 28.94 7.92
C HIS A 80 -7.99 28.02 8.71
N GLN A 81 -7.54 28.44 9.90
CA GLN A 81 -6.73 27.58 10.76
C GLN A 81 -7.52 26.37 11.30
N SER A 82 -8.79 26.55 11.66
CA SER A 82 -9.68 25.47 12.08
C SER A 82 -9.90 24.47 10.94
N CYS A 83 -10.19 24.98 9.75
CA CYS A 83 -10.30 24.21 8.53
C CYS A 83 -9.05 23.36 8.23
N GLN A 84 -7.86 23.96 8.28
CA GLN A 84 -6.62 23.23 8.08
C GLN A 84 -6.46 22.08 9.09
N ARG A 85 -6.81 22.30 10.37
CA ARG A 85 -6.77 21.25 11.39
C ARG A 85 -7.74 20.12 11.09
N GLY A 86 -8.97 20.43 10.68
CA GLY A 86 -9.95 19.42 10.28
C GLY A 86 -9.50 18.62 9.05
N ASP A 87 -8.89 19.29 8.06
CA ASP A 87 -8.29 18.62 6.89
C ASP A 87 -7.13 17.70 7.31
N ASP A 88 -6.25 18.16 8.19
CA ASP A 88 -5.12 17.38 8.73
C ASP A 88 -5.61 16.14 9.51
N GLU A 89 -6.66 16.27 10.34
CA GLU A 89 -7.24 15.16 11.11
C GLU A 89 -7.91 14.10 10.23
N ARG A 90 -8.76 14.52 9.28
CA ARG A 90 -9.40 13.60 8.32
C ARG A 90 -8.40 12.85 7.48
N THR A 91 -7.38 13.58 7.01
CA THR A 91 -6.28 13.00 6.23
C THR A 91 -5.47 12.02 7.07
N LEU A 92 -5.17 12.36 8.32
CA LEU A 92 -4.46 11.44 9.22
C LEU A 92 -5.24 10.13 9.39
N GLN A 93 -6.54 10.19 9.65
CA GLN A 93 -7.38 9.00 9.78
C GLN A 93 -7.40 8.16 8.49
N ALA A 94 -7.59 8.81 7.34
CA ALA A 94 -7.58 8.14 6.04
C ALA A 94 -6.22 7.48 5.74
N VAL A 95 -5.12 8.20 5.96
CA VAL A 95 -3.75 7.71 5.74
C VAL A 95 -3.42 6.55 6.68
N ILE A 96 -3.83 6.59 7.95
CA ILE A 96 -3.64 5.46 8.88
C ILE A 96 -4.35 4.20 8.36
N GLY A 97 -5.61 4.33 7.92
CA GLY A 97 -6.37 3.22 7.35
C GLY A 97 -5.70 2.62 6.12
N LEU A 98 -5.24 3.47 5.20
CA LEU A 98 -4.54 3.04 3.99
C LEU A 98 -3.17 2.43 4.30
N ALA A 99 -2.42 3.00 5.23
CA ALA A 99 -1.12 2.47 5.66
C ALA A 99 -1.28 1.08 6.27
N SER A 100 -2.28 0.87 7.13
CA SER A 100 -2.57 -0.45 7.72
C SER A 100 -2.84 -1.51 6.64
N LYS A 101 -3.68 -1.18 5.66
CA LYS A 101 -3.95 -2.08 4.51
C LYS A 101 -2.69 -2.35 3.69
N ALA A 102 -1.90 -1.31 3.40
CA ALA A 102 -0.65 -1.44 2.65
C ALA A 102 0.36 -2.34 3.37
N THR A 103 0.50 -2.20 4.70
CA THR A 103 1.34 -3.07 5.52
C THR A 103 0.84 -4.51 5.52
N ALA A 104 -0.47 -4.75 5.64
CA ALA A 104 -1.04 -6.09 5.55
C ALA A 104 -0.75 -6.74 4.18
N LEU A 105 -0.94 -6.00 3.09
CA LEU A 105 -0.63 -6.48 1.75
C LEU A 105 0.88 -6.72 1.56
N ALA A 106 1.73 -5.86 2.12
CA ALA A 106 3.19 -6.02 2.09
C ALA A 106 3.64 -7.30 2.82
N HIS A 107 3.05 -7.59 3.98
CA HIS A 107 3.33 -8.83 4.71
C HIS A 107 2.94 -10.07 3.89
N ILE A 108 1.75 -10.04 3.29
CA ILE A 108 1.24 -11.09 2.40
C ILE A 108 2.16 -11.24 1.16
N ALA A 109 2.65 -10.13 0.60
CA ALA A 109 3.56 -10.13 -0.54
C ALA A 109 4.91 -10.77 -0.20
N GLY A 110 5.46 -10.52 1.00
CA GLY A 110 6.70 -11.14 1.46
C GLY A 110 6.57 -12.65 1.62
N ASN A 111 5.48 -13.11 2.25
CA ASN A 111 5.17 -14.55 2.31
C ASN A 111 5.01 -15.14 0.91
N SER A 112 4.37 -14.41 0.01
CA SER A 112 4.18 -14.85 -1.36
C SER A 112 5.49 -15.00 -2.12
N ALA A 113 6.41 -14.04 -1.99
CA ALA A 113 7.73 -14.11 -2.63
C ALA A 113 8.53 -15.34 -2.16
N ALA A 114 8.42 -15.70 -0.87
CA ALA A 114 9.03 -16.91 -0.33
C ALA A 114 8.36 -18.18 -0.87
N LEU A 115 7.03 -18.22 -0.91
CA LEU A 115 6.26 -19.39 -1.38
C LEU A 115 6.40 -19.63 -2.89
N THR A 116 6.52 -18.57 -3.70
CA THR A 116 6.82 -18.68 -5.14
C THR A 116 8.17 -19.36 -5.37
N LYS A 117 9.14 -19.15 -4.47
CA LYS A 117 10.45 -19.81 -4.55
C LYS A 117 10.37 -21.25 -4.04
N LEU A 118 9.61 -21.49 -2.96
CA LEU A 118 9.34 -22.85 -2.47
C LEU A 118 8.62 -23.70 -3.53
N ALA A 119 7.73 -23.12 -4.32
CA ALA A 119 7.08 -23.79 -5.46
C ALA A 119 8.06 -24.30 -6.52
N LYS A 120 9.19 -23.62 -6.67
CA LYS A 120 10.25 -23.97 -7.63
C LYS A 120 11.32 -24.88 -7.04
N LEU A 121 11.30 -25.13 -5.73
CA LEU A 121 12.26 -26.00 -5.06
C LEU A 121 12.29 -27.38 -5.72
N LYS A 122 13.46 -27.79 -6.19
CA LYS A 122 13.66 -29.12 -6.77
C LYS A 122 14.56 -30.00 -5.92
N THR A 123 14.28 -31.29 -5.94
CA THR A 123 15.28 -32.29 -5.56
C THR A 123 16.38 -32.32 -6.61
N LYS A 124 17.61 -32.57 -6.15
CA LYS A 124 18.73 -32.87 -7.03
C LYS A 124 18.61 -34.31 -7.50
N ALA A 125 18.81 -34.54 -8.79
CA ALA A 125 18.88 -35.90 -9.32
C ALA A 125 20.13 -36.61 -8.77
N ASP A 126 19.95 -37.85 -8.30
CA ASP A 126 21.06 -38.77 -8.07
C ASP A 126 20.94 -39.92 -9.06
N THR A 127 21.72 -39.82 -10.14
CA THR A 127 21.81 -40.83 -11.19
C THR A 127 22.76 -41.97 -10.82
N ASN A 128 23.48 -41.88 -9.69
CA ASN A 128 24.30 -42.98 -9.19
C ASN A 128 23.39 -43.96 -8.44
N ALA A 129 22.83 -44.87 -9.21
CA ALA A 129 21.88 -45.84 -8.74
C ALA A 129 22.51 -46.78 -7.68
N PHE A 130 21.78 -47.09 -6.62
CA PHE A 130 22.21 -48.00 -5.56
C PHE A 130 21.53 -49.36 -5.68
N THR A 131 22.29 -50.44 -5.55
CA THR A 131 21.80 -51.81 -5.71
C THR A 131 21.12 -52.31 -4.43
N LYS A 132 19.90 -52.84 -4.57
CA LYS A 132 19.06 -53.38 -3.50
C LYS A 132 19.66 -54.61 -2.80
N ASP A 133 20.51 -55.35 -3.49
CA ASP A 133 21.00 -56.68 -3.07
C ASP A 133 22.49 -56.72 -2.67
N SER A 134 23.14 -55.58 -2.45
CA SER A 134 24.60 -55.53 -2.23
C SER A 134 25.10 -56.10 -0.89
N GLY A 135 24.22 -56.68 -0.06
CA GLY A 135 24.55 -57.23 1.26
C GLY A 135 24.97 -56.18 2.31
N SER A 136 25.13 -54.92 1.91
CA SER A 136 25.49 -53.77 2.74
C SER A 136 24.45 -52.65 2.58
N ALA A 137 24.12 -51.95 3.67
CA ALA A 137 23.19 -50.84 3.62
C ALA A 137 23.80 -49.63 2.88
N VAL A 138 23.25 -49.29 1.70
CA VAL A 138 23.59 -48.07 0.96
C VAL A 138 22.64 -46.95 1.37
N ARG A 139 23.17 -45.78 1.71
CA ARG A 139 22.39 -44.60 2.11
C ARG A 139 22.64 -43.47 1.13
N LYS A 140 21.58 -42.86 0.63
CA LYS A 140 21.62 -41.65 -0.21
C LYS A 140 20.83 -40.55 0.47
N ARG A 141 21.32 -39.31 0.34
CA ARG A 141 20.66 -38.13 0.87
C ARG A 141 19.72 -37.58 -0.20
N ILE A 142 18.51 -37.20 0.19
CA ILE A 142 17.66 -36.33 -0.63
C ILE A 142 18.25 -34.93 -0.52
N GLU A 143 18.84 -34.45 -1.60
CA GLU A 143 19.46 -33.13 -1.68
C GLU A 143 18.55 -32.17 -2.45
N VAL A 144 18.68 -30.89 -2.13
CA VAL A 144 18.08 -29.80 -2.90
C VAL A 144 19.00 -29.49 -4.09
N ASP A 145 18.40 -29.23 -5.25
CA ASP A 145 19.13 -28.67 -6.39
C ASP A 145 19.60 -27.26 -6.04
N THR A 146 20.91 -27.02 -6.06
CA THR A 146 21.47 -25.70 -5.72
C THR A 146 21.07 -24.61 -6.72
N ALA A 147 20.77 -24.98 -7.98
CA ALA A 147 20.29 -24.03 -8.98
C ALA A 147 18.82 -23.64 -8.75
N GLU A 148 18.02 -24.55 -8.17
CA GLU A 148 16.58 -24.38 -7.89
C GLU A 148 16.32 -24.58 -6.39
N SER A 149 17.09 -23.87 -5.57
CA SER A 149 17.15 -24.12 -4.12
C SER A 149 15.98 -23.55 -3.33
N GLY A 150 15.13 -22.74 -3.97
CA GLY A 150 14.08 -21.96 -3.30
C GLY A 150 14.60 -20.87 -2.35
N ILE A 151 15.93 -20.74 -2.17
CA ILE A 151 16.54 -19.71 -1.33
C ILE A 151 16.86 -18.50 -2.21
N HIS A 152 16.43 -17.33 -1.77
CA HIS A 152 16.70 -16.09 -2.48
C HIS A 152 18.09 -15.56 -2.17
N GLY A 153 18.91 -15.33 -3.20
CA GLY A 153 20.19 -14.62 -3.05
C GLY A 153 20.07 -13.09 -3.19
N GLY A 154 18.90 -12.58 -3.62
CA GLY A 154 18.69 -11.14 -3.83
C GLY A 154 18.46 -10.36 -2.54
N LYS A 155 18.74 -9.05 -2.60
CA LYS A 155 18.66 -8.12 -1.47
C LYS A 155 17.55 -7.06 -1.62
N CYS A 156 16.62 -7.25 -2.56
CA CYS A 156 15.53 -6.30 -2.75
C CYS A 156 14.60 -6.34 -1.54
N THR A 157 14.55 -5.24 -0.79
CA THR A 157 13.59 -5.02 0.29
C THR A 157 12.68 -3.85 -0.09
N ILE A 158 11.48 -3.80 0.49
CA ILE A 158 10.59 -2.64 0.31
C ILE A 158 11.28 -1.34 0.79
N HIS A 159 12.05 -1.41 1.88
CA HIS A 159 12.80 -0.26 2.39
C HIS A 159 13.86 0.23 1.39
N SER A 160 14.69 -0.68 0.87
CA SER A 160 15.70 -0.34 -0.14
C SER A 160 15.05 0.17 -1.43
N TYR A 161 13.88 -0.35 -1.81
CA TYR A 161 13.14 0.11 -2.98
C TYR A 161 12.62 1.54 -2.83
N ILE A 162 12.07 1.87 -1.66
CA ILE A 162 11.50 3.20 -1.38
C ILE A 162 12.60 4.27 -1.35
N ASN A 163 13.77 3.93 -0.84
CA ASN A 163 14.88 4.86 -0.62
C ASN A 163 15.95 4.84 -1.72
N GLY A 164 15.94 3.86 -2.61
CA GLY A 164 16.83 3.75 -3.76
C GLY A 164 16.19 4.22 -5.07
N GLU A 165 16.96 4.17 -6.15
CA GLU A 165 16.44 4.38 -7.49
C GLU A 165 15.50 3.23 -7.88
N ALA A 166 14.32 3.57 -8.41
CA ALA A 166 13.38 2.58 -8.91
C ALA A 166 13.96 1.92 -10.18
N PRO A 167 13.80 0.60 -10.36
CA PRO A 167 14.19 -0.05 -11.60
C PRO A 167 13.40 0.54 -12.77
N PRO A 168 14.01 0.64 -13.96
CA PRO A 168 13.32 1.13 -15.15
C PRO A 168 12.01 0.39 -15.42
N GLY A 169 10.92 1.13 -15.68
CA GLY A 169 9.61 0.57 -15.97
C GLY A 169 8.75 0.25 -14.74
N ALA A 170 9.26 0.46 -13.53
CA ALA A 170 8.52 0.21 -12.30
C ALA A 170 7.27 1.09 -12.15
N GLU A 171 7.27 2.28 -12.74
CA GLU A 171 6.12 3.21 -12.74
C GLU A 171 4.85 2.59 -13.36
N LYS A 172 5.03 1.55 -14.19
CA LYS A 172 3.94 0.80 -14.81
C LYS A 172 3.35 -0.28 -13.92
N ALA A 173 3.96 -0.59 -12.78
CA ALA A 173 3.53 -1.68 -11.92
C ALA A 173 2.09 -1.47 -11.44
N LEU A 174 1.74 -0.29 -10.92
CA LEU A 174 0.39 -0.04 -10.39
C LEU A 174 -0.71 0.07 -11.47
N THR A 175 -0.33 0.36 -12.71
CA THR A 175 -1.28 0.59 -13.82
C THR A 175 -1.46 -0.63 -14.72
N THR A 176 -0.41 -1.44 -14.88
CA THR A 176 -0.40 -2.57 -15.81
C THR A 176 -0.26 -3.92 -15.14
N TRP A 177 0.35 -4.01 -13.95
CA TRP A 177 0.50 -5.32 -13.31
C TRP A 177 -0.79 -5.73 -12.63
N GLN A 178 -1.19 -6.97 -12.88
CA GLN A 178 -2.32 -7.60 -12.23
C GLN A 178 -1.81 -8.83 -11.49
N LEU A 179 -2.13 -8.91 -10.20
CA LEU A 179 -1.76 -10.06 -9.40
C LEU A 179 -2.49 -11.30 -9.93
N SER A 180 -1.74 -12.35 -10.26
CA SER A 180 -2.22 -13.68 -10.62
C SER A 180 -2.00 -14.59 -9.42
N LEU A 181 -3.09 -14.98 -8.77
CA LEU A 181 -3.07 -15.57 -7.44
C LEU A 181 -3.10 -17.10 -7.54
N LYS A 182 -2.14 -17.75 -6.88
CA LYS A 182 -1.97 -19.19 -6.86
C LYS A 182 -1.99 -19.72 -5.43
N ALA A 183 -2.43 -20.96 -5.26
CA ALA A 183 -2.29 -21.70 -4.01
C ALA A 183 -1.23 -22.79 -4.16
N LEU A 184 -0.26 -22.81 -3.26
CA LEU A 184 0.75 -23.86 -3.12
C LEU A 184 0.10 -25.09 -2.49
N LYS A 185 0.38 -26.26 -3.06
CA LYS A 185 -0.05 -27.55 -2.53
C LYS A 185 1.09 -28.56 -2.60
N PRO A 186 1.13 -29.55 -1.70
CA PRO A 186 1.99 -30.71 -1.89
C PRO A 186 1.71 -31.34 -3.26
N ASP A 187 2.77 -31.75 -3.95
CA ASP A 187 2.59 -32.52 -5.17
C ASP A 187 2.21 -33.96 -4.80
N THR A 188 0.97 -34.35 -5.12
CA THR A 188 0.42 -35.67 -4.88
C THR A 188 0.32 -36.51 -6.15
N THR A 189 1.04 -36.12 -7.22
CA THR A 189 1.08 -36.87 -8.46
C THR A 189 1.58 -38.29 -8.17
N ALA A 190 0.84 -39.29 -8.66
CA ALA A 190 1.20 -40.69 -8.46
C ALA A 190 2.56 -41.01 -9.12
N ALA A 191 3.31 -41.92 -8.51
CA ALA A 191 4.56 -42.41 -9.10
C ALA A 191 4.26 -43.09 -10.45
N THR A 192 4.93 -42.61 -11.50
CA THR A 192 4.77 -43.11 -12.87
C THR A 192 6.10 -43.08 -13.61
N GLN A 193 6.24 -43.93 -14.63
CA GLN A 193 7.39 -43.89 -15.54
C GLN A 193 7.46 -42.52 -16.21
N GLY A 194 8.67 -41.93 -16.27
CA GLY A 194 8.92 -40.67 -16.95
C GLY A 194 8.35 -39.43 -16.24
N ALA A 195 7.94 -39.57 -14.97
CA ALA A 195 7.48 -38.45 -14.16
C ALA A 195 8.55 -37.34 -14.09
N THR A 196 8.10 -36.08 -14.17
CA THR A 196 8.95 -34.89 -14.01
C THR A 196 9.04 -34.43 -12.54
N GLN A 197 8.27 -35.07 -11.66
CA GLN A 197 8.27 -34.87 -10.22
C GLN A 197 9.44 -35.59 -9.54
N ALA A 198 9.73 -35.18 -8.30
CA ALA A 198 10.71 -35.85 -7.46
C ALA A 198 10.21 -37.27 -7.11
N MET A 199 10.95 -38.29 -7.53
CA MET A 199 10.58 -39.70 -7.39
C MET A 199 11.80 -40.54 -7.02
N VAL A 200 11.54 -41.67 -6.38
CA VAL A 200 12.51 -42.77 -6.25
C VAL A 200 12.10 -43.86 -7.24
N CYS A 201 13.05 -44.32 -8.05
CA CYS A 201 12.76 -45.25 -9.14
C CYS A 201 13.63 -46.50 -9.06
N GLU A 202 13.00 -47.66 -9.04
CA GLU A 202 13.65 -48.98 -9.06
C GLU A 202 13.65 -49.52 -10.50
N THR A 203 14.78 -49.35 -11.19
CA THR A 203 14.97 -49.77 -12.59
C THR A 203 16.34 -50.42 -12.77
N THR A 204 16.64 -50.95 -13.96
CA THR A 204 17.96 -51.56 -14.22
C THR A 204 19.14 -50.60 -13.98
N ASN A 205 18.91 -49.30 -14.15
CA ASN A 205 19.94 -48.25 -14.01
C ASN A 205 19.54 -47.13 -13.03
N GLY A 206 18.49 -47.32 -12.22
CA GLY A 206 17.96 -46.33 -11.27
C GLY A 206 17.40 -45.04 -11.88
N GLN A 207 17.20 -44.99 -13.20
CA GLN A 207 16.61 -43.83 -13.87
C GLN A 207 15.08 -43.95 -13.94
N CYS A 208 14.38 -42.87 -13.60
CA CYS A 208 12.91 -42.79 -13.65
C CYS A 208 12.32 -42.76 -15.07
N SER A 209 13.13 -42.48 -16.10
CA SER A 209 12.71 -42.56 -17.50
C SER A 209 12.67 -43.99 -18.04
N SER A 210 13.38 -44.92 -17.41
CA SER A 210 13.45 -46.33 -17.84
C SER A 210 12.14 -47.08 -17.56
N SER A 211 11.69 -47.89 -18.52
CA SER A 211 10.55 -48.82 -18.35
C SER A 211 10.97 -50.17 -17.79
N SER A 212 12.28 -50.46 -17.75
CA SER A 212 12.79 -51.76 -17.36
C SER A 212 12.94 -51.87 -15.85
N SER A 213 12.12 -52.71 -15.23
CA SER A 213 12.27 -53.09 -13.82
C SER A 213 13.67 -53.63 -13.54
N GLY A 214 14.26 -53.29 -12.41
CA GLY A 214 15.57 -53.79 -12.00
C GLY A 214 15.80 -53.63 -10.50
N ASN A 215 16.98 -54.06 -10.04
CA ASN A 215 17.35 -54.04 -8.62
C ASN A 215 18.17 -52.80 -8.23
N THR A 216 18.14 -51.74 -9.05
CA THR A 216 18.88 -50.52 -8.81
C THR A 216 17.91 -49.36 -8.58
N ALA A 217 18.10 -48.61 -7.50
CA ALA A 217 17.26 -47.47 -7.16
C ALA A 217 18.01 -46.16 -7.39
N GLY A 218 17.33 -45.13 -7.90
CA GLY A 218 17.85 -43.77 -8.04
C GLY A 218 16.80 -42.71 -7.72
N ILE A 219 17.22 -41.45 -7.65
CA ILE A 219 16.36 -40.31 -7.29
C ILE A 219 16.28 -39.36 -8.48
N SER A 220 15.08 -39.06 -8.97
CA SER A 220 14.89 -38.02 -9.99
C SER A 220 14.94 -36.62 -9.40
N SER A 221 15.34 -35.66 -10.24
CA SER A 221 15.04 -34.26 -9.98
C SER A 221 13.57 -33.99 -10.27
N GLY A 222 12.95 -33.17 -9.43
CA GLY A 222 11.62 -32.62 -9.68
C GLY A 222 11.14 -31.77 -8.51
N THR A 223 10.00 -31.11 -8.70
CA THR A 223 9.40 -30.26 -7.67
C THR A 223 8.70 -31.08 -6.59
N LEU A 224 8.73 -30.61 -5.35
CA LEU A 224 8.00 -31.21 -4.21
C LEU A 224 6.60 -30.61 -4.00
N TYR A 225 6.39 -29.42 -4.56
CA TYR A 225 5.14 -28.68 -4.47
C TYR A 225 4.66 -28.33 -5.87
N LYS A 226 3.36 -28.07 -5.99
CA LYS A 226 2.74 -27.51 -7.18
C LYS A 226 1.90 -26.29 -6.83
N THR A 227 1.61 -25.48 -7.83
CA THR A 227 0.78 -24.29 -7.71
C THR A 227 -0.45 -24.41 -8.58
N ASP A 228 -1.62 -24.33 -7.96
CA ASP A 228 -2.90 -24.26 -8.68
C ASP A 228 -3.41 -22.81 -8.68
N PRO A 229 -4.24 -22.38 -9.65
CA PRO A 229 -5.03 -21.15 -9.51
C PRO A 229 -5.80 -21.13 -8.18
N ALA A 230 -5.78 -20.01 -7.48
CA ALA A 230 -6.55 -19.87 -6.25
C ALA A 230 -8.07 -20.00 -6.52
N ALA A 231 -8.78 -20.75 -5.69
CA ALA A 231 -10.22 -20.93 -5.81
C ALA A 231 -10.99 -19.62 -5.54
N ASN A 232 -12.12 -19.42 -6.22
CA ASN A 232 -13.05 -18.29 -6.11
C ASN A 232 -12.50 -16.90 -6.51
N GLN A 233 -11.22 -16.63 -6.32
CA GLN A 233 -10.59 -15.36 -6.70
C GLN A 233 -9.16 -15.58 -7.19
N GLN A 234 -8.96 -15.55 -8.51
CA GLN A 234 -7.67 -15.84 -9.15
C GLN A 234 -6.82 -14.59 -9.39
N THR A 235 -7.38 -13.40 -9.18
CA THR A 235 -6.70 -12.15 -9.50
C THR A 235 -6.92 -11.08 -8.44
N GLY A 236 -5.96 -10.16 -8.32
CA GLY A 236 -6.16 -8.90 -7.60
C GLY A 236 -7.02 -7.90 -8.38
N LYS A 237 -6.74 -6.60 -8.21
CA LYS A 237 -7.41 -5.51 -8.92
C LYS A 237 -7.26 -5.72 -10.43
N VAL A 238 -8.39 -5.85 -11.11
CA VAL A 238 -8.43 -5.97 -12.58
C VAL A 238 -7.92 -4.68 -13.22
N LYS A 239 -6.98 -4.82 -14.16
CA LYS A 239 -6.39 -3.70 -14.91
C LYS A 239 -6.84 -3.75 -16.38
N PRO A 240 -7.07 -2.60 -17.06
CA PRO A 240 -7.46 -2.57 -18.47
C PRO A 240 -6.44 -3.23 -19.42
N SER A 241 -5.14 -3.05 -19.14
CA SER A 241 -4.03 -3.65 -19.88
C SER A 241 -3.16 -4.46 -18.91
N ALA A 242 -3.58 -5.69 -18.62
CA ALA A 242 -3.00 -6.52 -17.58
C ALA A 242 -1.76 -7.30 -18.04
N THR A 243 -0.65 -7.09 -17.34
CA THR A 243 0.51 -8.00 -17.30
C THR A 243 0.40 -8.86 -16.05
N PRO A 244 0.12 -10.16 -16.15
CA PRO A 244 -0.03 -11.04 -14.99
C PRO A 244 1.30 -11.17 -14.22
N LYS A 245 1.25 -10.97 -12.90
CA LYS A 245 2.37 -11.21 -11.97
C LYS A 245 1.97 -12.25 -10.95
N GLU A 246 2.65 -13.39 -10.98
CA GLU A 246 2.29 -14.54 -10.14
C GLU A 246 2.66 -14.33 -8.68
N TRP A 247 1.65 -14.45 -7.80
CA TRP A 247 1.79 -14.46 -6.35
C TRP A 247 1.25 -15.78 -5.82
N VAL A 248 2.12 -16.56 -5.18
CA VAL A 248 1.78 -17.87 -4.60
C VAL A 248 1.46 -17.70 -3.11
N PHE A 249 0.44 -18.39 -2.61
CA PHE A 249 0.03 -18.39 -1.21
C PHE A 249 -0.15 -19.82 -0.68
N HIS A 250 -0.13 -19.99 0.64
CA HIS A 250 -0.29 -21.31 1.25
C HIS A 250 -1.76 -21.76 1.39
N SER A 251 -2.73 -20.93 0.97
CA SER A 251 -4.16 -21.27 0.96
C SER A 251 -4.95 -20.30 0.09
N ASP A 252 -6.10 -20.75 -0.42
CA ASP A 252 -7.05 -19.92 -1.16
C ASP A 252 -7.58 -18.74 -0.34
N LYS A 253 -7.71 -18.91 0.98
CA LYS A 253 -8.19 -17.85 1.88
C LYS A 253 -7.25 -16.64 1.92
N ILE A 254 -5.94 -16.89 1.98
CA ILE A 254 -4.95 -15.81 1.97
C ILE A 254 -4.85 -15.18 0.59
N ALA A 255 -4.96 -15.97 -0.48
CA ALA A 255 -5.06 -15.43 -1.83
C ALA A 255 -6.26 -14.48 -1.98
N HIS A 256 -7.43 -14.87 -1.50
CA HIS A 256 -8.62 -14.02 -1.50
C HIS A 256 -8.42 -12.74 -0.68
N GLN A 257 -7.81 -12.83 0.51
CA GLN A 257 -7.49 -11.65 1.32
C GLN A 257 -6.52 -10.70 0.59
N ALA A 258 -5.51 -11.24 -0.10
CA ALA A 258 -4.59 -10.45 -0.92
C ALA A 258 -5.34 -9.71 -2.04
N ALA A 259 -6.27 -10.39 -2.70
CA ALA A 259 -7.09 -9.81 -3.77
C ALA A 259 -7.96 -8.65 -3.29
N GLN A 260 -8.62 -8.83 -2.14
CA GLN A 260 -9.45 -7.80 -1.51
C GLN A 260 -8.60 -6.59 -1.14
N LEU A 261 -7.48 -6.79 -0.45
CA LEU A 261 -6.58 -5.71 -0.05
C LEU A 261 -6.03 -4.94 -1.26
N ASP A 262 -5.59 -5.65 -2.31
CA ASP A 262 -5.10 -5.04 -3.53
C ASP A 262 -6.17 -4.20 -4.25
N THR A 263 -7.41 -4.70 -4.29
CA THR A 263 -8.55 -3.99 -4.87
C THR A 263 -8.90 -2.75 -4.06
N GLU A 264 -9.10 -2.90 -2.75
CA GLU A 264 -9.47 -1.81 -1.84
C GLU A 264 -8.40 -0.71 -1.81
N LEU A 265 -7.12 -1.08 -1.77
CA LEU A 265 -6.02 -0.11 -1.80
C LEU A 265 -5.95 0.59 -3.15
N SER A 266 -6.05 -0.14 -4.26
CA SER A 266 -6.01 0.45 -5.60
C SER A 266 -7.15 1.45 -5.80
N ASP A 267 -8.36 1.09 -5.36
CA ASP A 267 -9.53 1.95 -5.48
C ASP A 267 -9.41 3.17 -4.58
N ALA A 268 -9.06 2.97 -3.32
CA ALA A 268 -8.90 4.09 -2.39
C ALA A 268 -7.77 5.04 -2.82
N LEU A 269 -6.66 4.54 -3.37
CA LEU A 269 -5.58 5.39 -3.92
C LEU A 269 -5.96 6.11 -5.23
N THR A 270 -7.03 5.69 -5.90
CA THR A 270 -7.57 6.37 -7.09
C THR A 270 -8.58 7.44 -6.69
N THR A 271 -9.40 7.15 -5.67
CA THR A 271 -10.40 8.08 -5.14
C THR A 271 -9.88 8.94 -4.00
N TYR A 272 -8.61 8.82 -3.63
CA TYR A 272 -7.97 9.69 -2.65
C TYR A 272 -7.86 11.11 -3.23
N ALA A 273 -8.99 11.79 -3.26
CA ALA A 273 -9.07 13.21 -3.42
C ALA A 273 -8.87 13.78 -2.02
N THR A 274 -7.89 14.66 -1.87
CA THR A 274 -7.86 15.62 -0.77
C THR A 274 -8.99 16.62 -1.01
N THR A 275 -10.24 16.17 -0.96
CA THR A 275 -11.40 17.06 -0.99
C THR A 275 -11.29 17.92 0.25
N THR A 276 -10.68 19.09 0.08
CA THR A 276 -10.75 20.15 1.06
C THR A 276 -12.16 20.68 1.00
N ASP A 277 -12.90 20.60 2.11
CA ASP A 277 -14.14 21.35 2.21
C ASP A 277 -13.83 22.81 1.90
N SER A 278 -14.70 23.48 1.15
CA SER A 278 -14.57 24.92 0.96
C SER A 278 -14.55 25.59 2.34
N CYS A 279 -13.52 26.39 2.57
CA CYS A 279 -13.26 27.11 3.82
C CYS A 279 -13.49 28.60 3.70
N GLU A 280 -14.12 28.98 2.60
CA GLU A 280 -14.61 30.30 2.33
C GLU A 280 -15.79 30.60 3.29
N PRO A 281 -15.84 31.80 3.89
CA PRO A 281 -16.74 32.11 4.99
C PRO A 281 -18.22 32.03 4.60
N TYR A 282 -18.56 32.31 3.34
CA TYR A 282 -19.92 32.19 2.81
C TYR A 282 -20.41 30.74 2.68
N ASN A 283 -19.51 29.75 2.74
CA ASN A 283 -19.81 28.32 2.75
C ASN A 283 -19.74 27.70 4.16
N LYS A 284 -19.47 28.49 5.20
CA LYS A 284 -19.28 28.04 6.61
C LYS A 284 -20.32 28.61 7.57
N LEU A 285 -21.57 28.73 7.10
CA LEU A 285 -22.68 29.26 7.90
C LEU A 285 -23.19 28.29 8.99
N ASP A 286 -22.75 27.04 8.94
CA ASP A 286 -23.03 25.98 9.90
C ASP A 286 -21.96 25.85 11.01
N ASP A 287 -20.81 26.51 10.88
CA ASP A 287 -19.77 26.56 11.92
C ASP A 287 -20.19 27.54 13.03
N ASN A 288 -20.80 27.00 14.08
CA ASN A 288 -21.29 27.75 15.25
C ASN A 288 -20.23 28.64 15.90
N ASN A 289 -18.96 28.21 15.94
CA ASN A 289 -17.89 28.99 16.55
C ASN A 289 -17.53 30.19 15.69
N PHE A 290 -17.45 29.99 14.37
CA PHE A 290 -17.19 31.06 13.42
C PHE A 290 -18.34 32.08 13.42
N ILE A 291 -19.59 31.63 13.25
CA ILE A 291 -20.74 32.53 13.13
C ILE A 291 -21.02 33.30 14.44
N LEU A 292 -20.81 32.69 15.61
CA LEU A 292 -20.93 33.37 16.90
C LEU A 292 -19.91 34.51 17.01
N ARG A 293 -18.67 34.25 16.59
CA ARG A 293 -17.61 35.26 16.63
C ARG A 293 -17.86 36.41 15.67
N VAL A 294 -18.30 36.11 14.45
CA VAL A 294 -18.73 37.12 13.48
C VAL A 294 -19.87 37.98 14.04
N TYR A 295 -20.84 37.36 14.72
CA TYR A 295 -21.94 38.06 15.38
C TYR A 295 -21.45 39.01 16.48
N LYS A 296 -20.58 38.54 17.39
CA LYS A 296 -19.98 39.36 18.46
C LYS A 296 -19.29 40.60 17.89
N ILE A 297 -18.47 40.43 16.86
CA ILE A 297 -17.74 41.52 16.20
C ILE A 297 -18.72 42.49 15.53
N ALA A 298 -19.76 41.98 14.86
CA ALA A 298 -20.73 42.81 14.17
C ALA A 298 -21.52 43.71 15.15
N LYS A 299 -21.91 43.16 16.30
CA LYS A 299 -22.69 43.84 17.35
C LYS A 299 -21.82 44.63 18.34
N GLY A 300 -20.52 44.35 18.41
CA GLY A 300 -19.62 44.95 19.40
C GLY A 300 -19.88 44.46 20.83
N ASP A 301 -20.41 43.23 20.99
CA ASP A 301 -20.72 42.64 22.29
C ASP A 301 -20.01 41.29 22.45
N ASP A 302 -18.90 41.31 23.17
CA ASP A 302 -18.06 40.14 23.40
C ASP A 302 -18.66 39.17 24.44
N LYS A 303 -19.65 39.61 25.23
CA LYS A 303 -20.26 38.83 26.32
C LYS A 303 -21.31 37.84 25.83
N VAL A 304 -21.79 37.98 24.59
CA VAL A 304 -22.77 37.05 24.00
C VAL A 304 -22.20 35.63 24.01
N THR A 305 -22.93 34.65 24.53
CA THR A 305 -22.51 33.24 24.51
C THR A 305 -23.22 32.44 23.42
N GLU A 306 -24.37 32.90 22.96
CA GLU A 306 -25.18 32.25 21.92
C GLU A 306 -25.86 33.30 21.03
N ILE A 307 -26.13 32.95 19.78
CA ILE A 307 -26.86 33.82 18.85
C ILE A 307 -28.35 33.75 19.16
N PRO A 308 -29.04 34.89 19.43
CA PRO A 308 -30.47 34.91 19.60
C PRO A 308 -31.21 34.33 18.39
N GLN A 309 -32.27 33.55 18.63
CA GLN A 309 -33.02 32.86 17.56
C GLN A 309 -33.51 33.83 16.46
N ALA A 310 -33.95 35.03 16.86
CA ALA A 310 -34.41 36.08 15.94
C ALA A 310 -33.30 36.62 15.02
N GLU A 311 -32.03 36.50 15.42
CA GLU A 311 -30.87 37.03 14.70
C GLU A 311 -30.15 35.98 13.84
N ARG A 312 -30.49 34.68 13.97
CA ARG A 312 -29.87 33.62 13.14
C ARG A 312 -30.07 33.85 11.65
N ASN A 313 -31.25 34.33 11.24
CA ASN A 313 -31.55 34.61 9.84
C ASN A 313 -30.69 35.76 9.27
N ASN A 314 -30.13 36.61 10.12
CA ASN A 314 -29.29 37.74 9.71
C ASN A 314 -27.81 37.37 9.57
N ILE A 315 -27.37 36.21 10.07
CA ILE A 315 -25.95 35.84 10.06
C ILE A 315 -25.38 35.75 8.65
N LYS A 316 -26.16 35.18 7.71
CA LYS A 316 -25.79 35.14 6.29
C LYS A 316 -25.47 36.55 5.79
N ASN A 317 -26.36 37.52 6.04
CA ASN A 317 -26.16 38.91 5.62
C ASN A 317 -24.92 39.55 6.28
N ILE A 318 -24.63 39.22 7.54
CA ILE A 318 -23.43 39.73 8.22
C ILE A 318 -22.17 39.15 7.56
N VAL A 319 -22.13 37.84 7.31
CA VAL A 319 -21.01 37.17 6.64
C VAL A 319 -20.80 37.72 5.23
N GLU A 320 -21.86 37.84 4.44
CA GLU A 320 -21.81 38.39 3.07
C GLU A 320 -21.33 39.85 3.06
N ARG A 321 -21.78 40.66 4.02
CA ARG A 321 -21.34 42.05 4.14
C ARG A 321 -19.89 42.16 4.58
N SER A 322 -19.42 41.32 5.50
CA SER A 322 -18.04 41.38 6.01
C SER A 322 -17.02 40.74 5.07
N TYR A 323 -17.39 39.66 4.38
CA TYR A 323 -16.43 38.83 3.65
C TYR A 323 -16.78 38.58 2.19
N GLY A 324 -17.97 38.96 1.72
CA GLY A 324 -18.43 38.64 0.37
C GLY A 324 -19.38 37.45 0.35
N LYS A 325 -20.20 37.37 -0.70
CA LYS A 325 -21.25 36.36 -0.88
C LYS A 325 -20.85 35.21 -1.81
N ASP A 326 -19.74 35.38 -2.53
CA ASP A 326 -19.21 34.48 -3.53
C ASP A 326 -17.70 34.69 -3.69
N SER A 327 -17.06 33.90 -4.55
CA SER A 327 -15.60 33.99 -4.78
C SER A 327 -15.15 35.36 -5.27
N SER A 328 -15.91 35.99 -6.18
CA SER A 328 -15.56 37.29 -6.76
C SER A 328 -15.58 38.39 -5.70
N THR A 329 -16.69 38.48 -4.96
CA THR A 329 -16.86 39.50 -3.91
C THR A 329 -15.99 39.24 -2.68
N TYR A 330 -15.53 38.00 -2.49
CA TYR A 330 -14.54 37.67 -1.47
C TYR A 330 -13.15 38.19 -1.83
N GLU A 331 -12.68 37.95 -3.06
CA GLU A 331 -11.39 38.46 -3.53
C GLU A 331 -11.32 39.99 -3.57
N GLU A 332 -12.45 40.66 -3.84
CA GLU A 332 -12.51 42.12 -3.79
C GLU A 332 -12.42 42.68 -2.36
N LYS A 333 -12.93 41.96 -1.37
CA LYS A 333 -13.01 42.45 0.02
C LYS A 333 -11.81 42.07 0.88
N ILE A 334 -11.13 40.98 0.55
CA ILE A 334 -10.11 40.31 1.39
C ILE A 334 -8.78 40.21 0.67
#